data_AF-A0A838JL93-F1
#
_entry.id   AF-A0A838JL93-F1
#
_cell.length_a   1.000
_cell.length_b   1.000
_cell.length_c   1.000
_cell.angle_alpha   90.00
_cell.angle_beta   90.00
_cell.angle_gamma   90.00
#
_symmetry.space_group_name_H-M   'P 1'
#
loop_
_entity.id
_entity.type
_entity.pdbx_description
1 polymer ?
#
loop_
_entity_poly.entity_id
_entity_poly.type
_entity_poly.pdbx_seq_one_letter_code
_entity_poly.pdbx_strand_id
1 'polypeptide(L)' 'MILVTGGAGFIGSNFVLYWIDSTGEPVINVDKLTYAG' A
#
# COMPACT_ATOMS: atom_id res chain seq x y z
N MET A 1 -0.76 10.07 -7.96
CA MET A 1 0.28 9.66 -6.99
C MET A 1 -0.26 9.83 -5.58
N ILE A 2 -0.22 8.78 -4.75
CA ILE A 2 -0.73 8.80 -3.37
C ILE A 2 0.34 8.35 -2.35
N LEU A 3 0.21 8.82 -1.11
CA LEU A 3 0.98 8.36 0.05
C LEU A 3 0.10 7.43 0.90
N VAL A 4 0.61 6.24 1.20
CA VAL A 4 -0.05 5.23 2.04
C VAL A 4 0.82 4.96 3.25
N THR A 5 0.22 4.90 4.42
CA THR A 5 0.87 4.42 5.65
C THR A 5 0.30 3.08 6.06
N GLY A 6 1.13 2.13 6.50
CA GLY A 6 0.63 0.80 6.88
C GLY A 6 0.27 -0.09 5.69
N GLY A 7 0.81 0.19 4.50
CA GLY A 7 0.51 -0.53 3.26
C GLY A 7 1.05 -1.96 3.20
N ALA A 8 1.83 -2.42 4.19
CA ALA A 8 2.29 -3.80 4.28
C ALA A 8 1.38 -4.70 5.14
N GLY A 9 0.33 -4.16 5.77
CA GLY A 9 -0.67 -4.96 6.50
C GLY A 9 -1.67 -5.67 5.58
N PHE A 10 -2.55 -6.51 6.15
CA PHE A 10 -3.55 -7.28 5.40
C PHE A 10 -4.39 -6.43 4.43
N ILE A 11 -5.00 -5.34 4.93
CA ILE A 11 -5.81 -4.46 4.10
C ILE A 11 -4.93 -3.58 3.20
N GLY A 12 -3.87 -3.02 3.78
CA GLY A 12 -2.98 -2.08 3.08
C GLY A 12 -2.33 -2.70 1.84
N SER A 13 -1.88 -3.94 1.93
CA SER A 13 -1.21 -4.63 0.83
C SER A 13 -2.16 -4.87 -0.34
N ASN A 14 -3.39 -5.32 -0.08
CA ASN A 14 -4.42 -5.48 -1.09
C ASN A 14 -4.82 -4.14 -1.72
N PHE A 15 -4.94 -3.08 -0.92
CA PHE A 15 -5.24 -1.75 -1.42
C PHE A 15 -4.15 -1.22 -2.36
N VAL A 16 -2.87 -1.35 -2.00
CA VAL A 16 -1.75 -0.89 -2.83
C VAL A 16 -1.74 -1.61 -4.18
N LEU A 17 -1.91 -2.93 -4.18
CA LEU A 17 -1.97 -3.72 -5.42
C LEU A 17 -3.16 -3.31 -6.29
N TYR A 18 -4.35 -3.20 -5.69
CA TYR A 18 -5.56 -2.77 -6.39
C TYR A 18 -5.42 -1.37 -6.99
N TRP A 19 -4.83 -0.42 -6.26
CA TRP A 19 -4.66 0.95 -6.73
C TRP A 19 -3.73 1.03 -7.94
N ILE A 20 -2.60 0.33 -7.89
CA ILE A 20 -1.64 0.29 -9.00
C ILE A 20 -2.29 -0.32 -10.23
N ASP A 21 -3.03 -1.41 -10.08
CA ASP A 21 -3.75 -2.08 -11.17
C ASP A 21 -4.87 -1.20 -11.77
N SER A 22 -5.65 -0.54 -10.92
CA SER A 22 -6.83 0.23 -11.33
C SER A 22 -6.49 1.59 -11.94
N THR A 23 -5.40 2.20 -11.50
CA THR A 23 -5.10 3.61 -11.85
C THR A 23 -3.81 3.76 -12.64
N GLY A 24 -2.87 2.81 -12.53
CA GLY A 24 -1.52 2.95 -13.06
C GLY A 24 -0.70 4.05 -12.38
N GLU A 25 -1.23 4.69 -11.33
CA GLU A 25 -0.53 5.77 -10.65
C GLU A 25 0.51 5.26 -9.65
N PRO A 26 1.64 5.98 -9.48
CA PRO A 26 2.62 5.65 -8.46
C PRO A 26 2.07 5.74 -7.03
N VAL A 27 2.49 4.80 -6.18
CA VAL A 27 2.19 4.76 -4.75
C VAL A 27 3.48 4.83 -3.95
N ILE A 28 3.51 5.69 -2.93
CA ILE A 28 4.57 5.69 -1.92
C ILE A 28 3.99 5.07 -0.65
N ASN A 29 4.48 3.89 -0.27
CA ASN A 29 4.10 3.23 0.98
C ASN A 29 5.15 3.49 2.07
N VAL A 30 4.73 4.00 3.22
CA VAL A 30 5.54 4.17 4.42
C VAL A 30 5.02 3.23 5.49
N ASP A 31 5.83 2.23 5.83
CA ASP A 31 5.46 1.22 6.82
C ASP A 31 6.58 1.00 7.82
N LYS A 32 6.20 0.72 9.06
CA LYS A 32 7.12 0.39 10.16
C LYS A 32 7.44 -1.10 10.21
N LEU A 33 6.69 -1.94 9.50
CA LEU A 33 6.86 -3.39 9.41
C LEU A 33 6.87 -4.13 10.76
N THR A 34 6.22 -3.55 11.78
CA THR A 34 6.12 -4.17 13.11
C THR A 34 5.03 -5.23 13.22
N TYR A 35 4.13 -5.29 12.23
CA TYR A 35 3.03 -6.26 12.12
C TYR A 35 2.76 -6.52 10.63
N ALA A 36 3.76 -7.05 9.92
CA ALA A 36 3.61 -7.48 8.53
C ALA A 36 3.14 -8.95 8.52
N GLY A 37 1.84 -9.16 8.75
CA GLY A 37 1.18 -10.46 8.84
C GLY A 37 -0.31 -10.33 9.11
#